data_AF-A0A2T2VS44-F1
#
_entry.id   AF-A0A2T2VS44-F1
#
_cell.length_a   1.000
_cell.length_b   1.000
_cell.length_c   1.000
_cell.angle_alpha   90.00
_cell.angle_beta   90.00
_cell.angle_gamma   90.00
#
_symmetry.space_group_name_H-M   'P 1'
#
loop_
_entity.id
_entity.type
_entity.pdbx_description
1 polymer ?
#
loop_
_entity_poly.entity_id
_entity_poly.type
_entity_poly.pdbx_seq_one_letter_code
_entity_poly.pdbx_strand_id
1 'polypeptide(L)'
;MEGQIKVIGANELLEEYKDLEGTGSLISVDKDHFDLKIGEERFYYQSYNYVITEDSIEFEGWAATKDENVGRLGIKFTPKTLANLKKDK
;
A
#
# COMPACT_ATOMS: atom_id res chain seq x y z
N MET A 1 4.84 9.40 -0.46
CA MET A 1 5.30 9.12 -1.83
C MET A 1 4.10 8.75 -2.69
N GLU A 2 4.03 9.19 -3.95
CA GLU A 2 2.97 8.80 -4.89
C GLU A 2 3.43 7.71 -5.87
N GLY A 3 2.53 6.82 -6.24
CA GLY A 3 2.86 5.64 -7.05
C GLY A 3 1.64 4.82 -7.41
N GLN A 4 1.88 3.71 -8.10
CA GLN A 4 0.90 2.64 -8.24
C GLN A 4 0.98 1.75 -7.00
N ILE A 5 -0.16 1.46 -6.37
CA ILE A 5 -0.26 0.56 -5.23
C ILE A 5 -1.17 -0.60 -5.59
N LYS A 6 -0.74 -1.80 -5.23
CA LYS A 6 -1.53 -3.02 -5.35
C LYS A 6 -1.53 -3.76 -4.01
N VAL A 7 -2.70 -4.23 -3.58
CA VAL A 7 -2.79 -5.18 -2.47
C VAL A 7 -2.28 -6.54 -2.96
N ILE A 8 -1.35 -7.12 -2.21
CA ILE A 8 -0.72 -8.42 -2.51
C ILE A 8 -1.03 -9.49 -1.46
N GLY A 9 -1.73 -9.11 -0.38
CA GLY A 9 -2.25 -10.03 0.62
C GLY A 9 -3.22 -9.33 1.57
N ALA A 10 -4.26 -10.03 1.98
CA ALA A 10 -5.22 -9.58 3.00
C ALA A 10 -5.61 -10.78 3.87
N ASN A 11 -6.04 -10.54 5.12
CA ASN A 11 -6.70 -11.57 5.93
C ASN A 11 -8.23 -11.43 5.86
N GLU A 12 -8.94 -12.37 6.49
CA GLU A 12 -10.42 -12.45 6.46
C GLU A 12 -11.14 -11.13 6.78
N LEU A 13 -10.57 -10.30 7.67
CA LEU A 13 -11.15 -9.01 8.08
C LEU A 13 -11.03 -7.92 7.00
N LEU A 14 -10.14 -8.09 6.04
CA LEU A 14 -9.88 -7.13 4.95
C LEU A 14 -9.94 -7.82 3.57
N GLU A 15 -10.57 -8.99 3.48
CA GLU A 15 -10.63 -9.82 2.28
C GLU A 15 -11.24 -9.07 1.08
N GLU A 16 -12.16 -8.14 1.33
CA GLU A 16 -12.77 -7.30 0.30
C GLU A 16 -11.76 -6.42 -0.47
N TYR A 17 -10.59 -6.16 0.12
CA TYR A 17 -9.53 -5.34 -0.47
C TYR A 17 -8.43 -6.15 -1.16
N LYS A 18 -8.48 -7.48 -1.18
CA LYS A 18 -7.37 -8.34 -1.64
C LYS A 18 -6.91 -8.07 -3.08
N ASP A 19 -7.81 -7.59 -3.93
CA ASP A 19 -7.57 -7.27 -5.34
C ASP A 19 -7.52 -5.76 -5.61
N LEU A 20 -7.50 -4.93 -4.56
CA LEU A 20 -7.48 -3.48 -4.68
C LEU A 20 -6.17 -3.01 -5.31
N GLU A 21 -6.29 -2.26 -6.41
CA GLU A 21 -5.17 -1.67 -7.12
C GLU A 21 -5.55 -0.26 -7.59
N GLY A 22 -4.60 0.67 -7.50
CA GLY A 22 -4.81 2.01 -8.01
C GLY A 22 -3.62 2.93 -7.82
N THR A 23 -3.69 4.08 -8.47
CA THR A 23 -2.79 5.19 -8.14
C THR A 23 -3.10 5.66 -6.73
N GLY A 24 -2.06 5.88 -5.94
CA GLY A 24 -2.21 6.15 -4.53
C GLY A 24 -0.97 6.80 -3.92
N SER A 25 -1.00 6.92 -2.60
CA SER A 25 0.09 7.51 -1.83
C SER A 25 0.30 6.80 -0.52
N LEU A 26 1.57 6.69 -0.11
CA LEU A 26 1.99 6.26 1.21
C LEU A 26 2.68 7.44 1.91
N ILE A 27 2.03 8.05 2.90
CA ILE A 27 2.54 9.24 3.61
C ILE A 27 2.91 8.85 5.03
N SER A 28 4.18 8.96 5.41
CA SER A 28 4.63 8.67 6.78
C SER A 28 4.04 9.71 7.74
N VAL A 29 3.41 9.21 8.80
CA VAL A 29 2.91 9.99 9.94
C VAL A 29 3.97 10.00 11.04
N ASP A 30 4.55 8.83 11.30
CA ASP A 30 5.74 8.66 12.13
C ASP A 30 6.61 7.52 11.57
N LYS A 31 7.48 6.94 12.40
CA LYS A 31 8.45 5.91 12.02
C LYS A 31 7.79 4.66 11.42
N ASP A 32 6.69 4.19 12.00
CA ASP A 32 6.09 2.90 11.65
C ASP A 32 4.67 3.06 11.09
N HIS A 33 4.07 4.24 11.23
CA HIS A 33 2.70 4.54 10.78
C HIS A 33 2.66 5.40 9.52
N PHE A 34 1.72 5.06 8.65
CA PHE A 34 1.48 5.65 7.35
C PHE A 34 0.00 5.91 7.14
N ASP A 35 -0.30 7.01 6.46
CA ASP A 35 -1.56 7.21 5.78
C ASP A 35 -1.46 6.61 4.37
N LEU A 36 -2.20 5.52 4.17
CA LEU A 36 -2.21 4.75 2.93
C LEU A 36 -3.48 5.07 2.14
N LYS A 37 -3.30 5.57 0.92
CA LYS A 37 -4.39 5.79 -0.03
C LYS A 37 -4.20 4.92 -1.26
N ILE A 38 -5.25 4.20 -1.68
CA ILE A 38 -5.26 3.39 -2.91
C ILE A 38 -6.55 3.70 -3.67
N GLY A 39 -6.48 4.45 -4.77
CA GLY A 39 -7.68 4.94 -5.45
C GLY A 39 -8.51 5.86 -4.53
N GLU A 40 -9.76 5.47 -4.26
CA GLU A 40 -10.66 6.17 -3.34
C GLU A 40 -10.58 5.68 -1.89
N GLU A 41 -9.95 4.52 -1.67
CA GLU A 41 -9.82 3.91 -0.34
C GLU A 41 -8.69 4.54 0.47
N ARG A 42 -8.89 4.59 1.78
CA ARG A 42 -7.92 5.14 2.74
C ARG A 42 -7.82 4.27 3.98
N PHE A 43 -6.60 4.03 4.41
CA PHE A 43 -6.27 3.18 5.54
C PHE A 43 -5.27 3.88 6.45
N TYR A 44 -5.45 3.71 7.77
CA TYR A 44 -4.35 3.91 8.70
C TYR A 44 -3.49 2.64 8.71
N TYR A 45 -2.24 2.76 8.29
CA TYR A 45 -1.37 1.62 8.00
C TYR A 45 -0.15 1.62 8.91
N GLN A 46 0.07 0.53 9.64
CA GLN A 46 1.28 0.31 10.42
C GLN A 46 2.12 -0.79 9.77
N SER A 47 3.29 -0.44 9.24
CA SER A 47 4.20 -1.44 8.68
C SER A 47 5.06 -2.07 9.77
N TYR A 48 5.23 -3.39 9.74
CA TYR A 48 6.17 -4.10 10.60
C TYR A 48 7.28 -4.82 9.81
N ASN A 49 7.14 -4.93 8.50
CA ASN A 49 8.13 -5.55 7.62
C ASN A 49 8.04 -4.93 6.22
N TYR A 50 9.18 -4.84 5.54
CA TYR A 50 9.23 -4.39 4.15
C TYR A 50 10.43 -4.98 3.40
N VAL A 51 10.26 -5.13 2.08
CA VAL A 51 11.31 -5.55 1.14
C VAL A 51 11.39 -4.52 0.03
N ILE A 52 12.60 -4.01 -0.25
CA ILE A 52 12.85 -3.08 -1.35
C ILE A 52 13.43 -3.87 -2.52
N THR A 53 12.77 -3.79 -3.68
CA THR A 53 13.28 -4.29 -4.96
C THR A 53 13.82 -3.14 -5.81
N GLU A 54 14.35 -3.45 -6.99
CA GLU A 54 14.81 -2.43 -7.94
C GLU A 54 13.68 -1.46 -8.35
N ASP A 55 12.45 -1.96 -8.47
CA ASP A 55 11.33 -1.22 -9.04
C ASP A 55 10.15 -0.99 -8.09
N SER A 56 10.18 -1.58 -6.90
CA SER A 56 9.05 -1.51 -5.97
C SER A 56 9.46 -1.68 -4.51
N ILE A 57 8.52 -1.40 -3.62
CA ILE A 57 8.63 -1.71 -2.20
C ILE A 57 7.41 -2.54 -1.82
N GLU A 58 7.63 -3.69 -1.22
CA GLU A 58 6.58 -4.56 -0.70
C GLU A 58 6.53 -4.41 0.82
N PHE A 59 5.36 -4.08 1.35
CA PHE A 59 5.15 -3.86 2.78
C PHE A 59 4.20 -4.91 3.32
N GLU A 60 4.47 -5.36 4.55
CA GLU A 60 3.52 -6.09 5.39
C GLU A 60 3.16 -5.22 6.60
N GLY A 61 1.88 -5.20 6.95
CA GLY A 61 1.38 -4.29 7.97
C GLY A 61 -0.02 -4.59 8.45
N TRP A 62 -0.42 -3.84 9.48
CA TRP A 62 -1.79 -3.72 9.94
C TRP A 62 -2.45 -2.54 9.24
N ALA A 63 -3.68 -2.70 8.78
CA ALA A 63 -4.50 -1.65 8.22
C ALA A 63 -5.80 -1.52 9.02
N ALA A 64 -6.18 -0.28 9.31
CA ALA A 64 -7.50 0.07 9.83
C ALA A 64 -8.27 0.88 8.78
N THR A 65 -9.52 0.49 8.51
CA THR A 65 -10.44 1.22 7.64
C THR A 65 -11.16 2.33 8.41
N LYS A 66 -11.90 3.18 7.68
CA LYS A 66 -12.79 4.19 8.29
C LYS A 66 -13.93 3.58 9.12
N ASP A 67 -14.29 2.33 8.82
CA ASP A 67 -15.40 1.60 9.46
C ASP A 67 -14.89 0.71 10.61
N GLU A 68 -13.70 1.03 11.13
CA GLU A 68 -13.04 0.37 12.27
C GLU A 68 -12.69 -1.11 12.06
N ASN A 69 -12.72 -1.62 10.82
CA ASN A 69 -12.17 -2.95 10.50
C ASN A 69 -10.64 -2.89 10.56
N VAL A 70 -10.04 -3.75 11.40
CA VAL A 70 -8.59 -3.85 11.57
C VAL A 70 -8.11 -5.23 11.14
N GLY A 71 -7.19 -5.27 10.19
CA GLY A 71 -6.65 -6.54 9.68
C GLY A 71 -5.25 -6.41 9.12
N ARG A 72 -4.74 -7.52 8.57
CA ARG A 72 -3.44 -7.55 7.91
C ARG A 72 -3.60 -7.19 6.44
N LEU A 73 -2.74 -6.32 5.96
CA LEU A 73 -2.71 -5.90 4.57
C LEU A 73 -1.26 -5.84 4.07
N GLY A 74 -0.96 -6.64 3.06
CA GLY A 74 0.27 -6.59 2.30
C GLY A 74 0.09 -5.72 1.06
N ILE A 75 1.00 -4.79 0.81
CA ILE A 75 0.93 -3.90 -0.35
C ILE A 75 2.24 -3.89 -1.13
N LYS A 76 2.14 -3.74 -2.45
CA LYS A 76 3.26 -3.42 -3.34
C LYS A 76 3.12 -1.99 -3.83
N PHE A 77 4.13 -1.17 -3.54
CA PHE A 77 4.23 0.22 -3.97
C PHE A 77 5.25 0.36 -5.10
N THR A 78 4.81 0.87 -6.25
CA THR A 78 5.67 1.20 -7.40
C THR A 78 5.72 2.72 -7.55
N PRO A 79 6.85 3.40 -7.23
CA PRO A 79 6.96 4.85 -7.33
C PRO A 79 6.68 5.38 -8.75
N LYS A 80 5.98 6.51 -8.89
CA LYS A 80 5.68 7.13 -10.21
C LYS A 80 6.94 7.38 -11.06
N THR A 81 8.04 7.76 -10.44
CA THR A 81 9.33 7.99 -11.11
C THR A 81 9.84 6.74 -11.84
N LEU A 82 9.58 5.54 -11.31
CA LEU A 82 9.97 4.26 -11.91
C LEU A 82 8.90 3.74 -12.89
N ALA A 83 7.63 4.01 -12.63
CA ALA A 83 6.53 3.65 -13.53
C ALA A 83 6.62 4.36 -14.90
N ASN A 84 7.09 5.61 -14.92
CA ASN A 84 7.22 6.39 -16.15
C ASN A 84 8.41 5.91 -17.02
N LEU A 85 9.51 5.44 -16.41
CA LEU A 85 10.67 4.91 -17.13
C LEU A 85 10.35 3.63 -17.94
N LYS A 86 9.30 2.88 -17.57
CA LYS A 86 8.87 1.68 -18.31
C LYS A 86 7.92 1.98 -19.48
N LYS A 87 7.36 3.19 -19.60
CA LYS A 87 6.48 3.57 -20.73
C LYS A 87 7.23 4.09 -21.95
N ASP A 88 8.48 4.51 -21.76
CA ASP A 88 9.34 5.08 -22.81
C ASP A 88 10.32 4.06 -23.42
N LYS A 89 10.10 2.76 -23.19
CA LYS A 89 10.82 1.64 -23.84
C LYS A 89 9.85 0.79 -24.65
#